data_AF-B7QHK1-F1
#
_entry.id   AF-B7QHK1-F1
#
_cell.length_a   1.000
_cell.length_b   1.000
_cell.length_c   1.000
_cell.angle_alpha   90.00
_cell.angle_beta   90.00
_cell.angle_gamma   90.00
#
_symmetry.space_group_name_H-M   'P 1'
#
loop_
_entity.id
_entity.type
_entity.pdbx_description
1 polymer ?
#
loop_
_entity_poly.entity_id
_entity_poly.type
_entity_poly.pdbx_seq_one_letter_code
_entity_poly.pdbx_strand_id
1 'polypeptide(L)'
;MVCCSHLIVRTEKTVETHSYYYSSAKNAEAEGVVVHPKFRSAYIRNLAVIKLGQEVGTTPSIGRIPVSRPEDSFVGKTSCLVSGWGKNLKRGPMVCKRDGEDRFVLVGIVSYGDLLCGQMGVPAVFADTSRNIDFISETTGLPKERFYKS
;
A
#
# COMPACT_ATOMS: atom_id res chain seq x y z
N MET A 1 0.28 -2.46 -16.14
CA MET A 1 -0.77 -3.41 -15.71
C MET A 1 -0.26 -4.13 -14.47
N VAL A 2 -0.78 -3.78 -13.28
CA VAL A 2 -0.35 -4.39 -12.01
C VAL A 2 -1.23 -5.62 -11.78
N CYS A 3 -0.63 -6.80 -11.79
CA CYS A 3 -1.35 -8.06 -11.60
C CYS A 3 -1.38 -8.43 -10.11
N CYS A 4 -2.51 -8.92 -9.63
CA CYS A 4 -2.74 -9.32 -8.24
C CYS A 4 -2.40 -10.81 -8.03
N SER A 5 -2.30 -11.27 -6.78
CA SER A 5 -1.21 -12.18 -6.41
C SER A 5 -0.77 -12.18 -4.95
N HIS A 6 -0.93 -13.26 -4.19
CA HIS A 6 -0.44 -13.44 -2.81
C HIS A 6 0.73 -12.57 -2.34
N LEU A 7 0.58 -12.00 -1.13
CA LEU A 7 1.65 -11.43 -0.32
C LEU A 7 2.66 -12.52 0.07
N ILE A 8 3.62 -12.82 -0.81
CA ILE A 8 4.83 -13.57 -0.46
C ILE A 8 5.78 -12.56 0.18
N VAL A 9 5.83 -12.45 1.52
CA VAL A 9 6.86 -11.66 2.23
C VAL A 9 8.22 -12.14 1.72
N ARG A 10 8.81 -11.38 0.78
CA ARG A 10 10.17 -11.60 0.32
C ARG A 10 11.05 -10.91 1.34
N THR A 11 11.93 -11.66 1.99
CA THR A 11 12.89 -11.20 2.99
C THR A 11 14.05 -10.48 2.31
N GLU A 12 13.77 -9.48 1.47
CA GLU A 12 14.80 -8.55 1.07
C GLU A 12 14.90 -7.52 2.20
N LYS A 13 16.07 -7.47 2.85
CA LYS A 13 16.35 -6.59 4.00
C LYS A 13 16.42 -5.11 3.62
N THR A 14 16.10 -4.77 2.37
CA THR A 14 16.24 -3.44 1.82
C THR A 14 14.93 -3.00 1.20
N VAL A 15 14.40 -1.87 1.64
CA VAL A 15 13.27 -1.18 1.02
C VAL A 15 13.84 -0.10 0.13
N GLU A 16 13.58 -0.21 -1.16
CA GLU A 16 13.93 0.83 -2.13
C GLU A 16 12.78 1.83 -2.23
N THR A 17 13.11 3.11 -2.02
CA THR A 17 12.19 4.22 -2.24
C THR A 17 12.60 4.88 -3.55
N HIS A 18 11.68 4.97 -4.52
CA HIS A 18 11.90 5.34 -5.94
C HIS A 18 12.25 4.15 -6.86
N SER A 19 12.33 4.37 -8.18
CA SER A 19 12.59 3.31 -9.17
C SER A 19 14.10 3.13 -9.39
N TYR A 20 14.57 1.88 -9.46
CA TYR A 20 15.97 1.46 -9.74
C TYR A 20 16.61 2.20 -10.93
N TYR A 21 15.80 2.65 -11.89
CA TYR A 21 16.27 3.37 -13.07
C TYR A 21 16.70 4.82 -12.83
N TYR A 22 16.45 5.38 -11.64
CA TYR A 22 16.78 6.78 -11.34
C TYR A 22 17.91 6.87 -10.31
N SER A 23 18.90 7.73 -10.58
CA SER A 23 20.04 8.01 -9.72
C SER A 23 19.68 8.62 -8.36
N SER A 24 18.45 9.08 -8.18
CA SER A 24 17.92 9.65 -6.94
C SER A 24 17.28 8.62 -6.00
N ALA A 25 17.30 7.32 -6.34
CA ALA A 25 16.78 6.27 -5.49
C ALA A 25 17.52 6.19 -4.15
N LYS A 26 16.77 6.00 -3.07
CA LYS A 26 17.32 5.80 -1.73
C LYS A 26 16.99 4.40 -1.24
N ASN A 27 18.02 3.71 -0.76
CA ASN A 27 17.91 2.41 -0.12
C ASN A 27 17.79 2.62 1.39
N ALA A 28 16.80 1.97 2.00
CA ALA A 28 16.63 1.93 3.45
C ALA A 28 16.68 0.49 3.94
N GLU A 29 17.41 0.23 5.02
CA GLU A 29 17.43 -1.09 5.63
C GLU A 29 16.13 -1.32 6.43
N ALA A 30 15.55 -2.50 6.25
CA ALA A 30 14.40 -2.96 7.02
C ALA A 30 14.89 -3.46 8.38
N GLU A 31 14.47 -2.78 9.45
CA GLU A 31 14.67 -3.22 10.83
C GLU A 31 13.82 -4.46 11.14
N GLY A 32 12.62 -4.55 10.53
CA GLY A 32 11.76 -5.70 10.70
C GLY A 32 10.48 -5.66 9.87
N VAL A 33 9.82 -6.80 9.80
CA VAL A 33 8.51 -6.95 9.14
C VAL A 33 7.52 -7.49 10.16
N VAL A 34 6.41 -6.79 10.33
CA VAL A 34 5.31 -7.20 11.20
C VAL A 34 4.10 -7.53 10.33
N VAL A 35 3.72 -8.80 10.31
CA VAL A 35 2.55 -9.29 9.58
C VAL A 35 1.31 -9.14 10.47
N HIS A 36 0.17 -8.74 9.88
CA HIS A 36 -1.07 -8.63 10.63
C HIS A 36 -1.39 -9.98 11.34
N PRO A 37 -1.64 -10.01 12.67
CA PRO A 37 -1.71 -11.25 13.44
C PRO A 37 -2.86 -12.18 13.03
N LYS A 38 -3.97 -11.60 12.56
CA LYS A 38 -5.12 -12.34 11.99
C LYS A 38 -5.05 -12.48 10.47
N PHE A 39 -3.85 -12.51 9.89
CA PHE A 39 -3.65 -12.75 8.47
C PHE A 39 -4.25 -14.11 8.08
N ARG A 40 -5.16 -14.09 7.12
CA ARG A 40 -5.66 -15.28 6.43
C ARG A 40 -5.66 -15.00 4.94
N SER A 41 -5.10 -15.91 4.15
CA SER A 41 -5.16 -15.84 2.69
C SER A 41 -6.61 -15.66 2.25
N ALA A 42 -6.89 -14.60 1.47
CA ALA A 42 -8.21 -14.17 0.96
C ALA A 42 -9.12 -13.28 1.87
N TYR A 43 -8.62 -12.64 2.94
CA TYR A 43 -9.42 -11.72 3.77
C TYR A 43 -8.88 -10.28 3.85
N ILE A 44 -9.72 -9.35 4.35
CA ILE A 44 -9.47 -7.90 4.57
C ILE A 44 -8.13 -7.58 5.28
N ARG A 45 -7.57 -8.55 6.00
CA ARG A 45 -6.39 -8.41 6.89
C ARG A 45 -5.09 -8.85 6.21
N ASN A 46 -5.02 -8.76 4.89
CA ASN A 46 -3.86 -9.16 4.10
C ASN A 46 -2.87 -7.97 3.97
N LEU A 47 -2.25 -7.62 5.11
CA LEU A 47 -1.32 -6.50 5.24
C LEU A 47 -0.12 -6.88 6.12
N ALA A 48 1.03 -6.29 5.81
CA ALA A 48 2.19 -6.27 6.70
C ALA A 48 2.79 -4.86 6.72
N VAL A 49 3.42 -4.48 7.83
CA VAL A 49 4.16 -3.23 8.01
C VAL A 49 5.64 -3.54 8.02
N ILE A 50 6.42 -2.81 7.23
CA ILE A 50 7.87 -2.87 7.25
C ILE A 50 8.37 -1.68 8.08
N LYS A 51 9.15 -1.97 9.13
CA LYS A 51 9.85 -0.97 9.93
C LYS A 51 11.20 -0.70 9.29
N LEU A 52 11.50 0.56 9.02
CA LEU A 52 12.79 0.99 8.51
C LEU A 52 13.70 1.31 9.70
N GLY A 53 14.97 0.88 9.65
CA GLY A 53 15.94 1.19 10.70
C GLY A 53 16.37 2.66 10.72
N GLN A 54 16.01 3.42 9.69
CA GLN A 54 16.25 4.85 9.57
C GLN A 54 15.05 5.55 8.90
N GLU A 55 14.74 6.76 9.36
CA GLU A 55 13.76 7.61 8.70
C GLU A 55 14.27 8.06 7.32
N VAL A 56 13.50 7.76 6.28
CA VAL A 56 13.77 8.26 4.93
C VAL A 56 13.19 9.66 4.81
N GLY A 57 14.06 10.67 4.88
CA GLY A 57 13.64 12.07 4.71
C GLY A 57 12.92 12.32 3.37
N THR A 58 11.97 13.24 3.37
CA THR A 58 11.19 13.61 2.19
C THR A 58 12.05 14.26 1.12
N THR A 59 11.81 13.92 -0.15
CA THR A 59 12.44 14.52 -1.32
C THR A 59 11.38 14.79 -2.38
N PRO A 60 11.67 15.52 -3.47
CA PRO A 60 10.72 15.67 -4.59
C PRO A 60 10.22 14.33 -5.16
N SER A 61 10.96 13.23 -4.94
CA SER A 61 10.64 11.89 -5.43
C SER A 61 10.20 10.91 -4.32
N ILE A 62 10.26 11.32 -3.05
CA ILE A 62 9.92 10.50 -1.89
C ILE A 62 8.95 11.28 -1.01
N GLY A 63 7.69 10.85 -1.01
CA GLY A 63 6.62 11.46 -0.24
C GLY A 63 5.82 10.41 0.51
N ARG A 64 5.14 10.86 1.58
CA ARG A 64 4.16 10.06 2.30
C ARG A 64 2.80 10.20 1.63
N ILE A 65 2.04 9.11 1.62
CA ILE A 65 0.65 9.13 1.18
C ILE A 65 -0.28 8.99 2.40
N PRO A 66 -1.28 9.87 2.57
CA PRO A 66 -2.26 9.70 3.64
C PRO A 66 -3.11 8.45 3.41
N VAL A 67 -3.50 7.78 4.49
CA VAL A 67 -4.42 6.65 4.48
C VAL A 67 -5.87 7.15 4.40
N SER A 68 -6.75 6.39 3.75
CA SER A 68 -8.19 6.66 3.78
C SER A 68 -8.76 6.58 5.19
N ARG A 69 -9.79 7.37 5.46
CA ARG A 69 -10.49 7.37 6.73
C ARG A 69 -11.66 6.38 6.71
N PRO A 70 -12.10 5.85 7.87
CA PRO A 70 -13.24 4.93 7.92
C PRO A 70 -14.54 5.50 7.35
N GLU A 71 -14.71 6.82 7.38
CA GLU A 71 -15.85 7.54 6.80
C GLU A 71 -15.75 7.78 5.29
N ASP A 72 -14.57 7.56 4.68
CA ASP A 72 -14.40 7.75 3.24
C ASP A 72 -15.13 6.64 2.46
N SER A 73 -15.93 7.02 1.46
CA SER A 73 -16.53 6.09 0.50
C SER A 73 -15.98 6.31 -0.90
N PHE A 74 -15.55 5.22 -1.53
CA PHE A 74 -15.03 5.20 -2.91
C PHE A 74 -15.87 4.34 -3.85
N VAL A 75 -17.06 3.91 -3.42
CA VAL A 75 -17.98 3.09 -4.23
C VAL A 75 -18.43 3.89 -5.44
N GLY A 76 -18.29 3.32 -6.64
CA GLY A 76 -18.70 3.96 -7.90
C GLY A 76 -17.78 5.08 -8.37
N LYS A 77 -16.63 5.32 -7.72
CA LYS A 77 -15.68 6.35 -8.12
C LYS A 77 -14.73 5.87 -9.21
N THR A 78 -14.44 6.75 -10.15
CA THR A 78 -13.53 6.47 -11.29
C THR A 78 -12.14 7.08 -11.12
N SER A 79 -11.92 7.90 -10.09
CA SER A 79 -10.67 8.63 -9.82
C SER A 79 -9.66 7.84 -8.98
N CYS A 80 -9.46 6.57 -9.32
CA CYS A 80 -8.49 5.68 -8.65
C CYS A 80 -7.36 5.27 -9.60
N LEU A 81 -6.15 5.18 -9.06
CA LEU A 81 -4.93 4.76 -9.74
C LEU A 81 -4.32 3.57 -9.00
N VAL A 82 -3.79 2.62 -9.77
CA VAL A 82 -2.97 1.51 -9.27
C VAL A 82 -1.64 1.56 -10.00
N SER A 83 -0.53 1.65 -9.25
CA SER A 83 0.82 1.73 -9.82
C SER A 83 1.68 0.54 -9.40
N GLY A 84 2.61 0.15 -10.28
CA GLY A 84 3.51 -0.99 -10.08
C GLY A 84 4.15 -1.46 -11.38
N TRP A 85 5.32 -2.10 -11.27
CA TRP A 85 6.16 -2.46 -12.42
C TRP A 85 5.71 -3.72 -13.21
N GLY A 86 4.86 -4.57 -12.62
CA GLY A 86 4.23 -5.69 -13.32
C GLY A 86 5.06 -6.98 -13.47
N LYS A 87 4.39 -8.00 -14.03
CA LYS A 87 4.76 -9.41 -14.30
C LYS A 87 5.02 -10.35 -13.12
N ASN A 88 5.77 -9.96 -12.08
CA ASN A 88 6.01 -10.82 -10.89
C ASN A 88 5.78 -10.12 -9.55
N LEU A 89 5.69 -8.79 -9.55
CA LEU A 89 5.45 -8.00 -8.34
C LEU A 89 3.96 -7.84 -8.15
N LYS A 90 3.42 -8.73 -7.34
CA LYS A 90 2.01 -8.78 -6.99
C LYS A 90 1.67 -7.82 -5.85
N ARG A 91 2.19 -6.60 -5.96
CA ARG A 91 2.29 -5.60 -4.90
C ARG A 91 2.08 -4.24 -5.54
N GLY A 92 1.28 -3.42 -4.90
CA GLY A 92 1.05 -2.05 -5.35
C GLY A 92 -0.01 -1.35 -4.51
N PRO A 93 0.12 -0.03 -4.31
CA PRO A 93 -0.92 0.76 -3.70
C PRO A 93 -2.06 1.01 -4.70
N MET A 94 -3.29 0.92 -4.23
CA MET A 94 -4.45 1.54 -4.85
C MET A 94 -4.70 2.87 -4.16
N VAL A 95 -4.66 3.95 -4.94
CA VAL A 95 -4.82 5.31 -4.45
C VAL A 95 -5.99 5.96 -5.15
N CYS A 96 -6.80 6.72 -4.43
CA CYS A 96 -7.97 7.39 -4.99
C CYS A 96 -8.02 8.84 -4.54
N LYS A 97 -8.68 9.71 -5.32
CA LYS A 97 -9.02 11.06 -4.89
C LYS A 97 -10.35 11.06 -4.13
N ARG A 98 -10.46 11.91 -3.09
CA ARG A 98 -11.77 12.26 -2.51
C ARG A 98 -12.48 13.25 -3.43
N ASP A 99 -13.81 13.34 -3.32
CA ASP A 99 -14.57 14.26 -4.15
C ASP A 99 -14.23 15.70 -3.74
N GLY A 100 -13.87 16.54 -4.71
CA GLY A 100 -13.43 17.91 -4.44
C GLY A 100 -12.03 18.05 -3.84
N GLU A 101 -11.26 16.96 -3.68
CA GLU A 101 -9.86 17.02 -3.27
C GLU A 101 -8.91 16.67 -4.41
N ASP A 102 -7.81 17.41 -4.51
CA ASP A 102 -6.76 17.13 -5.49
C ASP A 102 -5.73 16.09 -5.04
N ARG A 103 -5.80 15.67 -3.77
CA ARG A 103 -4.83 14.75 -3.18
C ARG A 103 -5.31 13.32 -3.25
N PHE A 104 -4.35 12.43 -3.51
CA PHE A 104 -4.56 10.99 -3.43
C PHE A 104 -4.42 10.50 -2.01
N VAL A 105 -5.27 9.54 -1.65
CA VAL A 105 -5.20 8.77 -0.41
C VAL A 105 -5.03 7.29 -0.74
N LEU A 106 -4.30 6.58 0.12
CA LEU A 106 -4.12 5.14 0.02
C LEU A 106 -5.38 4.44 0.53
N VAL A 107 -6.12 3.82 -0.39
CA VAL A 107 -7.39 3.13 -0.13
C VAL A 107 -7.21 1.63 0.04
N GLY A 108 -6.24 1.06 -0.68
CA GLY A 108 -6.03 -0.38 -0.64
C GLY A 108 -4.63 -0.80 -1.00
N ILE A 109 -4.26 -1.98 -0.55
CA ILE A 109 -3.03 -2.67 -0.94
C ILE A 109 -3.42 -3.96 -1.65
N VAL A 110 -2.82 -4.22 -2.81
CA VAL A 110 -3.12 -5.40 -3.63
C VAL A 110 -3.07 -6.66 -2.76
N SER A 111 -4.16 -7.42 -2.75
CA SER A 111 -4.31 -8.62 -1.90
C SER A 111 -4.47 -9.89 -2.73
N TYR A 112 -5.44 -9.91 -3.65
CA TYR A 112 -5.78 -11.06 -4.46
C TYR A 112 -6.34 -10.62 -5.83
N GLY A 113 -6.13 -11.46 -6.83
CA GLY A 113 -6.82 -11.41 -8.11
C GLY A 113 -6.34 -12.56 -8.99
N ASP A 114 -7.13 -12.88 -10.01
CA ASP A 114 -6.84 -14.00 -10.88
C ASP A 114 -5.51 -13.86 -11.63
N LEU A 115 -4.95 -15.00 -12.02
CA LEU A 115 -3.70 -15.10 -12.77
C LEU A 115 -3.72 -14.26 -14.06
N LEU A 116 -4.92 -14.04 -14.61
CA LEU A 116 -5.20 -13.20 -15.77
C LEU A 116 -5.73 -11.84 -15.31
N CYS A 117 -4.86 -10.84 -15.32
CA CYS A 117 -5.24 -9.46 -15.03
C CYS A 117 -6.18 -8.89 -16.09
N GLY A 118 -7.22 -8.16 -15.66
CA GLY A 118 -8.12 -7.43 -16.56
C GLY A 118 -9.23 -8.28 -17.19
N GLN A 119 -9.56 -9.45 -16.62
CA GLN A 119 -10.73 -10.20 -17.05
C GLN A 119 -12.00 -9.40 -16.79
N MET A 120 -12.81 -9.25 -17.84
CA MET A 120 -14.11 -8.61 -17.74
C MET A 120 -14.99 -9.37 -16.74
N GLY A 121 -15.56 -8.66 -15.77
CA GLY A 121 -16.40 -9.25 -14.72
C GLY A 121 -15.63 -9.80 -13.51
N VAL A 122 -14.29 -9.80 -13.51
CA VAL A 122 -13.49 -10.26 -12.35
C VAL A 122 -12.77 -9.05 -11.72
N PRO A 123 -13.24 -8.54 -10.57
CA PRO A 123 -12.58 -7.41 -9.91
C PRO A 123 -11.28 -7.85 -9.22
N ALA A 124 -10.31 -6.93 -9.16
CA ALA A 124 -9.16 -7.07 -8.27
C ALA A 124 -9.58 -6.82 -6.80
N VAL A 125 -8.98 -7.57 -5.87
CA VAL A 125 -9.27 -7.48 -4.43
C VAL A 125 -8.09 -6.85 -3.70
N PHE A 126 -8.40 -5.85 -2.86
CA PHE A 126 -7.42 -5.08 -2.09
C PHE A 126 -7.71 -5.22 -0.59
N ALA A 127 -6.65 -5.23 0.22
CA ALA A 127 -6.76 -5.06 1.67
C ALA A 127 -7.09 -3.60 1.97
N ASP A 128 -8.22 -3.36 2.62
CA ASP A 128 -8.72 -2.04 2.99
C ASP A 128 -7.82 -1.43 4.07
N THR A 129 -7.17 -0.32 3.74
CA THR A 129 -6.22 0.35 4.64
C THR A 129 -6.90 1.02 5.82
N SER A 130 -8.13 1.54 5.64
CA SER A 130 -8.91 2.16 6.72
C SER A 130 -9.27 1.15 7.80
N ARG A 131 -9.65 -0.08 7.40
CA ARG A 131 -10.00 -1.17 8.34
C ARG A 131 -8.80 -1.75 9.09
N ASN A 132 -7.59 -1.50 8.61
CA ASN A 132 -6.35 -1.97 9.22
C ASN A 132 -5.57 -0.84 9.90
N ILE A 133 -6.16 0.35 10.05
CA ILE A 133 -5.47 1.51 10.63
C ILE A 133 -5.05 1.28 12.09
N ASP A 134 -5.84 0.53 12.85
CA ASP A 134 -5.55 0.18 14.24
C ASP A 134 -4.26 -0.64 14.32
N PHE A 135 -4.15 -1.66 13.47
CA PHE A 135 -2.96 -2.50 13.36
C PHE A 135 -1.73 -1.67 12.95
N ILE A 136 -1.87 -0.73 12.00
CA ILE A 136 -0.77 0.16 11.57
C ILE A 136 -0.32 1.06 12.74
N SER A 137 -1.28 1.67 13.44
CA SER A 137 -1.04 2.54 14.59
C SER A 137 -0.33 1.79 15.72
N GLU A 138 -0.84 0.63 16.10
CA GLU A 138 -0.26 -0.23 17.15
C GLU A 138 1.16 -0.69 16.78
N THR A 139 1.37 -1.11 15.53
CA THR A 139 2.66 -1.61 15.07
C THR A 139 3.74 -0.53 15.04
N THR A 140 3.35 0.69 14.66
CA THR A 140 4.26 1.84 14.55
C THR A 140 4.44 2.61 15.85
N GLY A 141 3.52 2.45 16.81
CA GLY A 141 3.47 3.27 18.02
C GLY A 141 3.05 4.73 17.75
N LEU A 142 2.54 5.02 16.55
CA LEU A 142 2.13 6.37 16.14
C LEU A 142 0.60 6.53 16.20
N PRO A 143 0.09 7.73 16.55
CA PRO A 143 -1.34 7.99 16.57
C PRO A 143 -1.95 7.96 15.16
N LYS A 144 -3.20 7.49 15.05
CA LYS A 144 -3.92 7.31 13.77
C LYS A 144 -3.97 8.60 12.95
N GLU A 145 -4.12 9.73 13.62
CA GLU A 145 -4.22 11.07 13.05
C GLU A 145 -2.99 11.44 12.20
N ARG A 146 -1.82 10.87 12.52
CA ARG A 146 -0.60 11.06 11.76
C ARG A 146 -0.69 10.44 10.36
N PHE A 147 -1.46 9.37 10.20
CA PHE A 147 -1.61 8.68 8.91
C PHE A 147 -2.67 9.30 8.01
N TYR A 148 -3.57 10.12 8.54
CA TYR A 148 -4.58 10.82 7.75
C TYR A 148 -4.09 12.14 7.14
N LYS A 149 -2.87 12.58 7.49
CA LYS A 149 -2.27 13.85 7.07
C LYS A 149 -1.02 13.56 6.21
N SER A 150 -0.74 14.40 5.22
CA SER A 150 0.50 14.32 4.40
C SER A 150 1.62 15.14 5.01
#